data_AF-A0A528WY57-F1
#
_entry.id   AF-A0A528WY57-F1
#
_cell.length_a   1.000
_cell.length_b   1.000
_cell.length_c   1.000
_cell.angle_alpha   90.00
_cell.angle_beta   90.00
_cell.angle_gamma   90.00
#
_symmetry.space_group_name_H-M   'P 1'
#
loop_
_entity.id
_entity.type
_entity.pdbx_description
1 polymer ?
#
loop_
_entity_poly.entity_id
_entity_poly.type
_entity_poly.pdbx_seq_one_letter_code
_entity_poly.pdbx_strand_id
1 'polypeptide(L)' 'MFRNREEAGEKLGIELGKLQLHQPVVLALPRGGVPVAVEVAKALGAPLDLLIV' A
#
# COMPACT_ATOMS: atom_id res chain seq x y z
N MET A 1 -5.71 12.59 -11.34
CA MET A 1 -5.71 13.07 -9.94
C MET A 1 -6.57 12.10 -9.12
N PHE A 2 -6.14 11.72 -7.92
CA PHE A 2 -6.93 10.87 -7.02
C PHE A 2 -7.81 11.73 -6.10
N ARG A 3 -8.96 11.20 -5.67
CA ARG A 3 -9.92 11.86 -4.79
C ARG A 3 -9.42 11.90 -3.34
N ASN A 4 -8.76 10.84 -2.90
CA ASN A 4 -8.21 10.69 -1.57
C ASN A 4 -7.02 9.69 -1.59
N ARG A 5 -6.45 9.40 -0.42
CA ARG A 5 -5.30 8.51 -0.28
C ARG A 5 -5.69 7.05 -0.44
N GLU A 6 -6.92 6.72 -0.06
CA GLU A 6 -7.51 5.39 -0.16
C GLU A 6 -7.63 4.99 -1.64
N GLU A 7 -8.22 5.84 -2.49
CA GLU A 7 -8.31 5.60 -3.95
C GLU A 7 -6.91 5.46 -4.59
N ALA A 8 -5.95 6.27 -4.14
CA ALA A 8 -4.57 6.15 -4.61
C ALA A 8 -3.97 4.79 -4.24
N GLY A 9 -4.21 4.31 -3.02
CA GLY A 9 -3.74 3.02 -2.52
C GLY A 9 -4.41 1.83 -3.20
N GLU A 10 -5.72 1.89 -3.42
CA GLU A 10 -6.48 0.87 -4.17
C GLU A 10 -5.91 0.69 -5.58
N LYS A 11 -5.75 1.79 -6.32
CA LYS A 11 -5.19 1.77 -7.68
C LYS A 11 -3.74 1.28 -7.69
N LEU A 12 -2.93 1.70 -6.71
CA LEU A 12 -1.55 1.23 -6.58
C LEU A 12 -1.47 -0.27 -6.28
N GLY A 13 -2.30 -0.77 -5.37
CA GLY A 13 -2.35 -2.19 -5.02
C GLY A 13 -2.71 -3.08 -6.22
N ILE A 14 -3.66 -2.65 -7.06
CA ILE A 14 -4.04 -3.36 -8.30
C ILE A 14 -2.84 -3.47 -9.26
N GLU A 15 -2.09 -2.38 -9.46
CA GLU A 15 -0.92 -2.39 -10.35
C GLU A 15 0.22 -3.24 -9.79
N LEU A 16 0.48 -3.16 -8.47
CA LEU A 16 1.51 -3.98 -7.81
C LEU A 16 1.16 -5.47 -7.82
N GLY A 17 -0.12 -5.83 -7.76
CA GLY A 17 -0.56 -7.24 -7.84
C GLY A 17 -0.16 -7.94 -9.14
N LYS A 18 0.04 -7.17 -10.22
CA LYS A 18 0.51 -7.69 -11.52
C LYS A 18 1.97 -8.11 -11.51
N LEU A 19 2.75 -7.64 -10.54
CA LEU A 19 4.19 -7.90 -10.44
C LEU A 19 4.52 -9.28 -9.83
N GLN A 20 3.51 -10.05 -9.41
CA GLN A 20 3.68 -11.40 -8.83
C GLN A 20 4.74 -11.45 -7.71
N LEU A 21 4.73 -10.42 -6.85
CA LEU A 21 5.66 -10.29 -5.73
C LEU A 21 5.56 -11.53 -4.82
N HIS A 22 6.71 -12.11 -4.46
CA HIS A 22 6.75 -13.23 -3.54
C HIS A 22 6.79 -12.74 -2.10
N GLN A 23 5.72 -12.99 -1.35
CA GLN A 23 5.60 -12.65 0.08
C GLN A 23 6.02 -11.20 0.41
N PRO A 24 5.43 -10.18 -0.24
CA PRO A 24 5.84 -8.80 0.00
C PRO A 24 5.45 -8.34 1.41
N VAL A 25 6.17 -7.32 1.91
CA VAL A 25 5.82 -6.56 3.11
C VAL A 25 5.60 -5.11 2.70
N VAL A 26 4.52 -4.51 3.18
CA VAL A 26 4.22 -3.09 2.94
C VAL A 26 4.69 -2.27 4.14
N LEU A 27 5.60 -1.33 3.91
CA LEU A 27 6.09 -0.40 4.93
C LEU A 27 5.55 1.01 4.67
N ALA A 28 4.76 1.54 5.61
CA ALA A 28 4.21 2.87 5.49
C ALA A 28 5.14 3.92 6.11
N LEU A 29 5.34 5.05 5.40
CA LEU A 29 6.03 6.21 5.93
C LEU A 29 5.02 7.22 6.55
N PRO A 30 5.10 7.50 7.86
CA PRO A 30 4.25 8.51 8.49
C PRO A 30 4.49 9.93 7.94
N ARG A 31 3.50 10.84 7.98
CA ARG A 31 2.11 10.70 8.48
C ARG A 31 1.10 10.36 7.38
N GLY A 32 1.43 10.66 6.13
CA GLY A 32 0.49 10.59 5.01
C GLY A 32 0.52 9.27 4.23
N GLY A 33 1.56 8.45 4.38
CA GLY A 33 1.68 7.20 3.64
C GLY A 33 0.78 6.08 4.18
N VAL A 34 0.34 6.18 5.44
CA VAL A 34 -0.40 5.11 6.13
C VAL A 34 -1.72 4.76 5.42
N PRO A 35 -2.62 5.71 5.07
CA PRO A 35 -3.87 5.35 4.41
C PRO A 35 -3.67 4.72 3.03
N VAL A 36 -2.61 5.09 2.31
CA VAL A 36 -2.25 4.49 1.02
C VAL A 36 -1.76 3.05 1.23
N ALA A 37 -0.84 2.87 2.18
CA ALA A 37 -0.21 1.59 2.48
C ALA A 37 -1.22 0.53 2.97
N VAL A 38 -2.26 0.94 3.71
CA VAL A 38 -3.35 0.06 4.13
C VAL A 38 -4.06 -0.57 2.93
N GLU A 39 -4.44 0.24 1.94
CA GLU A 39 -5.14 -0.29 0.76
C GLU A 39 -4.22 -1.14 -0.12
N VAL A 40 -2.93 -0.79 -0.22
CA VAL A 40 -1.93 -1.63 -0.90
C VAL A 40 -1.76 -2.99 -0.21
N ALA A 41 -1.63 -3.00 1.11
CA ALA A 41 -1.47 -4.23 1.89
C ALA A 41 -2.70 -5.15 1.75
N LYS A 42 -3.92 -4.59 1.79
CA LYS A 42 -5.16 -5.33 1.54
C LYS A 42 -5.19 -5.95 0.15
N ALA A 43 -4.85 -5.18 -0.88
CA ALA A 43 -4.86 -5.66 -2.27
C ALA A 43 -3.85 -6.78 -2.52
N LEU A 44 -2.68 -6.72 -1.86
CA LEU A 44 -1.62 -7.72 -2.00
C LEU A 44 -1.75 -8.90 -1.02
N GLY A 45 -2.68 -8.86 -0.06
CA GLY A 45 -2.76 -9.84 1.02
C GLY A 45 -1.47 -9.89 1.87
N ALA A 46 -0.82 -8.74 2.04
CA ALA A 46 0.51 -8.62 2.59
C ALA A 46 0.50 -8.01 4.00
N PRO A 47 1.46 -8.36 4.89
CA PRO A 47 1.63 -7.66 6.16
C PRO A 47 1.97 -6.18 5.95
N LEU A 48 1.43 -5.35 6.83
CA LEU A 48 1.67 -3.91 6.89
C LEU A 48 2.43 -3.57 8.17
N ASP A 49 3.45 -2.73 8.06
CA ASP A 49 4.17 -2.16 9.20
C ASP A 49 4.56 -0.69 8.95
N LEU A 50 5.08 0.00 9.97
CA LEU A 50 5.51 1.40 9.92
C LEU A 50 7.03 1.51 9.82
N LEU A 51 7.52 2.33 8.89
CA LEU A 51 8.92 2.76 8.87
C LEU A 51 9.06 4.03 9.71
N ILE A 52 9.81 3.93 10.80
CA ILE A 52 10.11 5.05 11.71
C ILE A 52 11.58 5.43 11.50
N VAL A 53 11.84 6.71 11.19
CA VAL A 53 13.18 7.30 11.02
C VAL A 53 13.41 8.43 12.01
#